data_AF-T1KM96-F1
#
_entry.id   AF-T1KM96-F1
#
_cell.length_a   1.000
_cell.length_b   1.000
_cell.length_c   1.000
_cell.angle_alpha   90.00
_cell.angle_beta   90.00
_cell.angle_gamma   90.00
#
_symmetry.space_group_name_H-M   'P 1'
#
loop_
_entity.id
_entity.type
_entity.pdbx_description
1 polymer ?
#
loop_
_entity_poly.entity_id
_entity_poly.type
_entity_poly.pdbx_seq_one_letter_code
_entity_poly.pdbx_strand_id
1 'polypeptide(L)'
;MLPARIIAQEFDISFKEAQNLLEESDDVEEILQANRLLFGEFLNVYTDRLNTFRRFKKTFQFRGMAFSAVKEELIFDGEEISAAAANIKLNRAINKTSSILIQKIMTKDKYIHMPRYLIGLPNYRGHCFFIPAFVPLFNNYLFVEALNAGFNMATEYIQGLRLPRPESMRERFSALEAPFLWTRIIKRFFHAYKKASYNGHLNIENFPIPLDTEYPEIYSQMVRQYRSQNNYRDDLRLDRNLMKIVLELADYKSKSYETPGGFVTHLYRCIIGKLDYEYTEIGQTSPFNKLFFTVLAFDYMCHGKEAHLGIVKLKKRLSLPSIRFPSQHERFKSLQDICDHHQDLILFQEDSCKEVKQSMFFIDSCFALGLQGKARVNIRIIESKFALGFQACICNEKMKDISNVCFKQLPDLLVFESFERKNRRYRFFKVEIPDIIVFAEKKYKKFAYSCNFECWANKDTKELKSIREVEPDEDDVSVGWHVMAQIKTTSGYMEVNNHQVFKPKRAYSKCRPNNLIFYISEEKLDFLPKLGNYYLDEANLLLNVAPAEDPGVVIWDI
;
A
#
# COMPACT_ATOMS: atom_id res chain seq x y z
N MET A 1 -33.46 -0.64 8.10
CA MET A 1 -34.21 0.50 7.52
C MET A 1 -33.21 1.49 6.98
N LEU A 2 -33.36 1.96 5.73
CA LEU A 2 -32.57 3.09 5.25
C LEU A 2 -33.03 4.35 6.03
N PRO A 3 -32.11 5.24 6.44
CA PRO A 3 -32.47 6.44 7.18
C PRO A 3 -33.47 7.29 6.38
N ALA A 4 -34.37 7.99 7.07
CA ALA A 4 -35.29 8.92 6.43
C ALA A 4 -34.47 10.01 5.72
N ARG A 5 -34.52 10.01 4.38
CA ARG A 5 -33.80 10.97 3.53
C ARG A 5 -34.81 11.91 2.90
N ILE A 6 -34.85 13.15 3.38
CA ILE A 6 -35.68 14.19 2.78
C ILE A 6 -34.75 15.11 1.99
N ILE A 7 -34.80 15.00 0.66
CA ILE A 7 -33.75 15.53 -0.23
C ILE A 7 -34.03 16.98 -0.68
N ALA A 8 -35.24 17.49 -0.48
CA ALA A 8 -35.57 18.88 -0.77
C ALA A 8 -36.79 19.37 0.04
N GLN A 9 -36.54 20.32 0.91
CA GLN A 9 -37.55 21.20 1.51
C GLN A 9 -37.14 22.66 1.25
N GLU A 10 -38.11 23.56 1.13
CA GLU A 10 -37.80 25.00 1.23
C GLU A 10 -37.55 25.33 2.70
N PHE A 11 -36.57 26.18 2.97
CA PHE A 11 -36.31 26.69 4.32
C PHE A 11 -36.34 28.20 4.30
N ASP A 12 -36.78 28.79 5.41
CA ASP A 12 -36.81 30.23 5.51
C ASP A 12 -35.43 30.79 5.87
N ILE A 13 -35.03 31.83 5.15
CA ILE A 13 -33.78 32.56 5.34
C ILE A 13 -34.06 34.00 4.96
N SER A 14 -33.65 34.93 5.83
CA SER A 14 -33.75 36.36 5.54
C SER A 14 -32.71 36.78 4.51
N PHE A 15 -32.94 37.92 3.86
CA PHE A 15 -32.00 38.48 2.88
C PHE A 15 -30.63 38.79 3.50
N LYS A 16 -30.59 39.29 4.74
CA LYS A 16 -29.34 39.60 5.46
C LYS A 16 -28.54 38.33 5.78
N GLU A 17 -29.21 37.28 6.23
CA GLU A 17 -28.57 35.98 6.47
C GLU A 17 -28.04 35.36 5.16
N ALA A 18 -28.78 35.51 4.06
CA ALA A 18 -28.36 35.01 2.76
C ALA A 18 -27.12 35.75 2.22
N GLN A 19 -26.96 37.04 2.53
CA GLN A 19 -25.75 37.82 2.21
C GLN A 19 -24.54 37.34 3.01
N ASN A 20 -24.67 37.26 4.34
CA ASN A 20 -23.59 36.76 5.20
C ASN A 20 -23.16 35.35 4.77
N LEU A 21 -24.13 34.47 4.47
CA LEU A 21 -23.86 33.12 4.00
C LEU A 21 -23.08 33.10 2.68
N LEU A 22 -23.35 34.05 1.77
CA LEU A 22 -22.63 34.15 0.51
C LEU A 22 -21.17 34.55 0.74
N GLU A 23 -20.92 35.52 1.62
CA GLU A 23 -19.56 35.97 1.98
C GLU A 23 -18.77 34.84 2.68
N GLU A 24 -19.37 34.19 3.68
CA GLU A 24 -18.77 33.04 4.37
C GLU A 24 -18.49 31.85 3.43
N SER A 25 -19.30 31.69 2.38
CA SER A 25 -19.15 30.59 1.44
C SER A 25 -17.92 30.71 0.57
N ASP A 26 -17.40 31.91 0.33
CA ASP A 26 -16.25 32.12 -0.57
C ASP A 26 -14.92 31.64 0.04
N ASP A 27 -14.83 31.59 1.37
CA ASP A 27 -13.66 31.10 2.10
C ASP A 27 -13.67 29.57 2.37
N VAL A 28 -14.70 28.86 1.89
CA VAL A 28 -14.83 27.41 2.11
C VAL A 28 -13.82 26.64 1.26
N GLU A 29 -12.95 25.89 1.92
CA GLU A 29 -12.11 24.89 1.27
C GLU A 29 -12.99 23.75 0.70
N GLU A 30 -13.11 23.69 -0.63
CA GLU A 30 -13.97 22.72 -1.31
C GLU A 30 -13.34 21.33 -1.39
N ILE A 31 -14.03 20.31 -0.88
CA ILE A 31 -13.68 18.91 -1.14
C ILE A 31 -14.20 18.52 -2.53
N LEU A 32 -13.32 17.97 -3.36
CA LEU A 32 -13.67 17.58 -4.72
C LEU A 32 -14.79 16.52 -4.73
N GLN A 33 -15.90 16.81 -5.42
CA GLN A 33 -17.10 15.97 -5.46
C GLN A 33 -17.70 15.66 -4.07
N ALA A 34 -17.61 16.60 -3.11
CA ALA A 34 -18.07 16.44 -1.73
C ALA A 34 -19.46 15.83 -1.57
N ASN A 35 -20.45 16.22 -2.38
CA ASN A 35 -21.78 15.63 -2.29
C ASN A 35 -21.77 14.13 -2.61
N ARG A 36 -21.01 13.71 -3.62
CA ARG A 36 -20.85 12.29 -3.94
C ARG A 36 -20.13 11.55 -2.82
N LEU A 37 -19.11 12.18 -2.23
CA LEU A 37 -18.36 11.63 -1.11
C LEU A 37 -19.24 11.46 0.13
N LEU A 38 -20.01 12.48 0.50
CA LEU A 38 -20.96 12.46 1.62
C LEU A 38 -21.96 11.31 1.48
N PHE A 39 -22.59 11.16 0.31
CA PHE A 39 -23.53 10.06 0.12
C PHE A 39 -22.86 8.70 0.03
N GLY A 40 -21.80 8.60 -0.78
CA GLY A 40 -21.14 7.34 -1.12
C GLY A 40 -20.32 6.75 0.02
N GLU A 41 -19.57 7.58 0.72
CA GLU A 41 -18.61 7.16 1.74
C GLU A 41 -19.08 7.37 3.17
N PHE A 42 -20.06 8.27 3.40
CA PHE A 42 -20.59 8.54 4.74
C PHE A 42 -22.02 8.00 4.90
N LEU A 43 -23.02 8.65 4.31
CA LEU A 43 -24.44 8.36 4.58
C LEU A 43 -24.89 6.94 4.19
N ASN A 44 -24.31 6.33 3.16
CA ASN A 44 -24.62 4.96 2.76
C ASN A 44 -23.85 3.90 3.55
N VAL A 45 -22.81 4.30 4.28
CA VAL A 45 -21.88 3.39 4.96
C VAL A 45 -22.13 3.37 6.46
N TYR A 46 -22.27 4.53 7.11
CA TYR A 46 -22.49 4.64 8.55
C TYR A 46 -23.98 4.82 8.90
N THR A 47 -24.87 4.01 8.33
CA THR A 47 -26.32 4.20 8.56
C THR A 47 -26.76 4.03 10.01
N ASP A 48 -25.96 3.35 10.84
CA ASP A 48 -26.16 3.20 12.27
C ASP A 48 -25.76 4.45 13.07
N ARG A 49 -24.80 5.23 12.56
CA ARG A 49 -24.31 6.47 13.19
C ARG A 49 -24.93 7.73 12.57
N LEU A 50 -25.35 7.65 11.32
CA LEU A 50 -25.95 8.70 10.49
C LEU A 50 -27.38 8.31 10.14
N ASN A 51 -28.30 8.58 11.06
CA ASN A 51 -29.67 8.05 11.00
C ASN A 51 -30.70 9.00 10.36
N THR A 52 -30.33 10.25 10.08
CA THR A 52 -31.16 11.22 9.36
C THR A 52 -30.31 12.07 8.41
N PHE A 53 -30.90 12.44 7.27
CA PHE A 53 -30.32 13.45 6.39
C PHE A 53 -31.44 14.29 5.76
N ARG A 54 -31.33 15.60 5.89
CA ARG A 54 -32.24 16.58 5.29
C ARG A 54 -31.44 17.60 4.48
N ARG A 55 -31.95 17.92 3.29
CA ARG A 55 -31.41 19.00 2.47
C ARG A 55 -32.50 20.01 2.17
N PHE A 56 -32.20 21.27 2.43
CA PHE A 56 -33.04 22.41 2.15
C PHE A 56 -32.42 23.29 1.08
N LYS A 57 -33.26 23.92 0.27
CA LYS A 57 -32.82 24.79 -0.84
C LYS A 57 -33.68 26.04 -0.88
N LYS A 58 -33.07 27.19 -1.17
CA LYS A 58 -33.78 28.45 -1.44
C LYS A 58 -33.01 29.26 -2.47
N THR A 59 -33.73 29.88 -3.40
CA THR A 59 -33.15 30.80 -4.38
C THR A 59 -33.48 32.23 -3.98
N PHE A 60 -32.50 33.13 -4.07
CA PHE A 60 -32.69 34.55 -3.78
C PHE A 60 -31.95 35.42 -4.80
N GLN A 61 -32.38 36.66 -4.95
CA GLN A 61 -31.76 37.65 -5.84
C GLN A 61 -30.83 38.55 -5.03
N PHE A 62 -29.59 38.73 -5.48
CA PHE A 62 -28.63 39.66 -4.88
C PHE A 62 -27.82 40.36 -5.98
N ARG A 63 -27.73 41.69 -5.93
CA ARG A 63 -27.04 42.51 -6.95
C ARG A 63 -27.44 42.17 -8.41
N GLY A 64 -28.72 41.86 -8.64
CA GLY A 64 -29.25 41.51 -9.96
C GLY A 64 -28.93 40.08 -10.44
N MET A 65 -28.33 39.24 -9.60
CA MET A 65 -28.02 37.85 -9.90
C MET A 65 -28.80 36.90 -8.99
N ALA A 66 -29.22 35.76 -9.53
CA ALA A 66 -29.84 34.68 -8.75
C ALA A 66 -28.78 33.81 -8.08
N PHE A 67 -28.92 33.61 -6.77
CA PHE A 67 -28.08 32.73 -5.97
C PHE A 67 -28.91 31.59 -5.37
N SER A 68 -28.29 30.43 -5.21
CA SER A 68 -28.86 29.27 -4.52
C SER A 68 -28.21 29.13 -3.14
N ALA A 69 -29.01 29.18 -2.08
CA ALA A 69 -28.63 28.76 -0.74
C ALA A 69 -29.04 27.30 -0.51
N VAL A 70 -28.15 26.54 0.11
CA VAL A 70 -28.37 25.15 0.50
C VAL A 70 -28.07 25.01 1.98
N LYS A 71 -28.94 24.32 2.71
CA LYS A 71 -28.70 23.87 4.09
C LYS A 71 -28.80 22.35 4.13
N GLU A 72 -27.86 21.71 4.79
CA GLU A 72 -27.86 20.27 5.02
C GLU A 72 -27.81 20.00 6.52
N GLU A 73 -28.64 19.08 6.98
CA GLU A 73 -28.74 18.66 8.37
C GLU A 73 -28.67 17.14 8.46
N LEU A 74 -27.95 16.64 9.45
CA LEU A 74 -27.90 15.23 9.79
C LEU A 74 -27.76 15.05 11.29
N ILE A 75 -28.13 13.88 11.77
CA ILE A 75 -27.80 13.44 13.14
C ILE A 75 -26.63 12.47 13.05
N PHE A 76 -25.55 12.79 13.75
CA PHE A 76 -24.34 11.97 13.87
C PHE A 76 -24.12 11.58 15.32
N ASP A 77 -24.13 10.28 15.61
CA ASP A 77 -24.01 9.73 16.98
C ASP A 77 -24.98 10.38 17.99
N GLY A 78 -26.18 10.72 17.54
CA GLY A 78 -27.23 11.34 18.36
C GLY A 78 -27.20 12.87 18.43
N GLU A 79 -26.17 13.51 17.87
CA GLU A 79 -26.05 14.97 17.83
C GLU A 79 -26.42 15.54 16.46
N GLU A 80 -27.19 16.63 16.46
CA GLU A 80 -27.53 17.35 15.22
C GLU A 80 -26.33 18.15 14.72
N ILE A 81 -25.99 17.94 13.45
CA ILE A 81 -24.97 18.70 12.72
C ILE A 81 -25.63 19.32 11.50
N SER A 82 -25.43 20.62 11.32
CA SER A 82 -25.92 21.34 10.16
C SER A 82 -24.81 22.12 9.48
N ALA A 83 -24.96 22.34 8.19
CA ALA A 83 -24.10 23.20 7.38
C ALA A 83 -24.98 23.97 6.39
N ALA A 84 -24.54 25.17 6.01
CA ALA A 84 -25.17 25.91 4.94
C ALA A 84 -24.09 26.55 4.07
N ALA A 85 -24.37 26.70 2.78
CA ALA A 85 -23.56 27.51 1.87
C ALA A 85 -24.43 28.08 0.75
N ALA A 86 -23.96 29.16 0.13
CA ALA A 86 -24.59 29.80 -1.01
C ALA A 86 -23.63 29.88 -2.21
N ASN A 87 -24.19 29.78 -3.42
CA ASN A 87 -23.45 30.01 -4.65
C ASN A 87 -24.39 30.36 -5.81
N ILE A 88 -23.86 31.03 -6.84
CA ILE A 88 -24.59 31.29 -8.10
C ILE A 88 -25.07 29.97 -8.72
N LYS A 89 -24.24 28.92 -8.66
CA LYS A 89 -24.60 27.60 -9.18
C LYS A 89 -25.05 26.68 -8.05
N LEU A 90 -26.29 26.18 -8.11
CA LEU A 90 -26.84 25.23 -7.13
C LEU A 90 -25.90 24.05 -6.83
N ASN A 91 -25.31 23.43 -7.86
CA ASN A 91 -24.40 22.29 -7.66
C ASN A 91 -23.13 22.67 -6.89
N ARG A 92 -22.64 23.91 -7.02
CA ARG A 92 -21.52 24.41 -6.22
C ARG A 92 -21.96 24.66 -4.77
N ALA A 93 -23.13 25.27 -4.57
CA ALA A 93 -23.69 25.46 -3.22
C ALA A 93 -23.86 24.11 -2.49
N ILE A 94 -24.35 23.08 -3.19
CA ILE A 94 -24.45 21.70 -2.67
C ILE A 94 -23.06 21.15 -2.30
N ASN A 95 -22.06 21.24 -3.18
CA ASN A 95 -20.73 20.71 -2.87
C ASN A 95 -20.03 21.47 -1.73
N LYS A 96 -20.16 22.81 -1.67
CA LYS A 96 -19.64 23.61 -0.54
C LYS A 96 -20.30 23.17 0.77
N THR A 97 -21.63 23.09 0.80
CA THR A 97 -22.38 22.65 1.99
C THR A 97 -21.95 21.25 2.44
N SER A 98 -21.87 20.30 1.50
CA SER A 98 -21.42 18.94 1.81
C SER A 98 -19.96 18.88 2.26
N SER A 99 -19.09 19.77 1.78
CA SER A 99 -17.68 19.85 2.21
C SER A 99 -17.61 20.26 3.68
N ILE A 100 -18.32 21.33 4.06
CA ILE A 100 -18.41 21.80 5.45
C ILE A 100 -18.97 20.70 6.34
N LEU A 101 -20.01 20.00 5.89
CA LEU A 101 -20.64 18.94 6.67
C LEU A 101 -19.69 17.76 6.89
N ILE A 102 -18.95 17.33 5.86
CA ILE A 102 -17.90 16.30 5.98
C ILE A 102 -16.82 16.75 6.96
N GLN A 103 -16.35 17.99 6.86
CA GLN A 103 -15.35 18.54 7.81
C GLN A 103 -15.88 18.51 9.25
N LYS A 104 -17.14 18.91 9.48
CA LYS A 104 -17.76 18.82 10.82
C LYS A 104 -17.83 17.38 11.35
N ILE A 105 -18.16 16.41 10.50
CA ILE A 105 -18.12 14.98 10.87
C ILE A 105 -16.69 14.56 11.23
N MET A 106 -15.70 14.92 10.42
CA MET A 106 -14.29 14.57 10.65
C MET A 106 -13.69 15.26 11.88
N THR A 107 -14.14 16.47 12.22
CA THR A 107 -13.75 17.15 13.47
C THR A 107 -14.28 16.41 14.70
N LYS A 108 -15.48 15.83 14.62
CA LYS A 108 -16.05 15.02 15.72
C LYS A 108 -15.44 13.63 15.79
N ASP A 109 -15.18 12.99 14.66
CA ASP A 109 -14.52 11.70 14.57
C ASP A 109 -13.54 11.67 13.39
N LYS A 110 -12.28 11.99 13.70
CA LYS A 110 -11.21 12.00 12.70
C LYS A 110 -10.90 10.62 12.12
N TYR A 111 -11.28 9.54 12.81
CA TYR A 111 -11.05 8.16 12.38
C TYR A 111 -12.24 7.56 11.66
N ILE A 112 -13.29 8.33 11.40
CA ILE A 112 -14.49 7.81 10.76
C ILE A 112 -14.14 7.05 9.47
N HIS A 113 -13.18 7.53 8.69
CA HIS A 113 -12.78 6.91 7.42
C HIS A 113 -11.98 5.60 7.56
N MET A 114 -11.54 5.22 8.75
CA MET A 114 -10.83 3.97 9.01
C MET A 114 -11.77 2.75 8.93
N PRO A 115 -11.24 1.53 8.73
CA PRO A 115 -12.02 0.30 8.90
C PRO A 115 -12.62 0.24 10.31
N ARG A 116 -13.89 -0.20 10.41
CA ARG A 116 -14.58 -0.27 11.70
C ARG A 116 -14.00 -1.38 12.59
N TYR A 117 -13.69 -2.51 11.97
CA TYR A 117 -13.14 -3.69 12.64
C TYR A 117 -11.97 -4.25 11.82
N LEU A 118 -11.05 -4.93 12.50
CA LEU A 118 -10.02 -5.72 11.83
C LEU A 118 -10.67 -6.94 11.16
N ILE A 119 -10.47 -7.11 9.87
CA ILE A 119 -10.84 -8.31 9.11
C ILE A 119 -9.65 -8.84 8.30
N GLY A 120 -9.72 -10.12 7.91
CA GLY A 120 -8.76 -10.71 6.98
C GLY A 120 -9.01 -10.36 5.51
N LEU A 121 -8.33 -11.06 4.61
CA LEU A 121 -8.53 -10.99 3.16
C LEU A 121 -8.85 -12.39 2.60
N PRO A 122 -9.68 -12.49 1.55
CA PRO A 122 -9.85 -13.77 0.87
C PRO A 122 -8.53 -14.21 0.26
N ASN A 123 -8.27 -15.51 0.27
CA ASN A 123 -7.10 -16.11 -0.34
C ASN A 123 -7.50 -17.28 -1.24
N TYR A 124 -8.29 -16.98 -2.28
CA TYR A 124 -8.81 -17.99 -3.19
C TYR A 124 -7.75 -18.63 -4.09
N ARG A 125 -6.62 -17.95 -4.30
CA ARG A 125 -5.61 -18.33 -5.31
C ARG A 125 -4.19 -18.44 -4.77
N GLY A 126 -4.02 -18.53 -3.45
CA GLY A 126 -2.69 -18.75 -2.84
C GLY A 126 -1.77 -17.53 -2.78
N HIS A 127 -2.34 -16.31 -2.81
CA HIS A 127 -1.62 -15.04 -2.67
C HIS A 127 -1.55 -14.55 -1.20
N CYS A 128 -1.30 -15.46 -0.25
CA CYS A 128 -1.31 -15.15 1.19
C CYS A 128 -0.34 -14.01 1.58
N PHE A 129 0.75 -13.80 0.83
CA PHE A 129 1.72 -12.73 1.04
C PHE A 129 1.18 -11.31 0.85
N PHE A 130 -0.01 -11.15 0.26
CA PHE A 130 -0.73 -9.87 0.22
C PHE A 130 -1.31 -9.46 1.57
N ILE A 131 -1.66 -10.41 2.44
CA ILE A 131 -2.27 -10.16 3.75
C ILE A 131 -1.35 -9.33 4.65
N PRO A 132 -0.12 -9.77 4.96
CA PRO A 132 0.81 -8.99 5.78
C PRO A 132 1.32 -7.71 5.13
N ALA A 133 1.12 -7.52 3.82
CA ALA A 133 1.41 -6.25 3.16
C ALA A 133 0.26 -5.26 3.32
N PHE A 134 -0.98 -5.65 2.97
CA PHE A 134 -2.12 -4.73 2.89
C PHE A 134 -2.89 -4.57 4.19
N VAL A 135 -3.09 -5.64 4.97
CA VAL A 135 -3.91 -5.54 6.19
C VAL A 135 -3.29 -4.59 7.22
N PRO A 136 -1.97 -4.62 7.49
CA PRO A 136 -1.33 -3.61 8.34
C PRO A 136 -1.48 -2.18 7.81
N LEU A 137 -1.32 -1.99 6.50
CA LEU A 137 -1.44 -0.66 5.88
C LEU A 137 -2.87 -0.13 5.96
N PHE A 138 -3.88 -0.93 5.64
CA PHE A 138 -5.29 -0.53 5.68
C PHE A 138 -5.81 -0.25 7.10
N ASN A 139 -5.14 -0.78 8.12
CA ASN A 139 -5.44 -0.50 9.53
C ASN A 139 -4.49 0.53 10.15
N ASN A 140 -3.67 1.21 9.35
CA ASN A 140 -2.82 2.31 9.78
C ASN A 140 -3.39 3.66 9.33
N TYR A 141 -3.72 4.52 10.30
CA TYR A 141 -4.34 5.82 10.04
C TYR A 141 -3.50 6.72 9.12
N LEU A 142 -2.19 6.83 9.38
CA LEU A 142 -1.29 7.66 8.58
C LEU A 142 -1.23 7.22 7.11
N PHE A 143 -1.24 5.91 6.85
CA PHE A 143 -1.31 5.38 5.49
C PHE A 143 -2.62 5.73 4.79
N VAL A 144 -3.76 5.58 5.48
CA VAL A 144 -5.07 5.87 4.90
C VAL A 144 -5.20 7.36 4.59
N GLU A 145 -4.72 8.24 5.47
CA GLU A 145 -4.66 9.69 5.23
C GLU A 145 -3.79 10.03 4.01
N ALA A 146 -2.57 9.46 3.93
CA ALA A 146 -1.69 9.66 2.78
C ALA A 146 -2.32 9.13 1.47
N LEU A 147 -3.03 8.01 1.53
CA LEU A 147 -3.74 7.44 0.39
C LEU A 147 -4.93 8.31 -0.04
N ASN A 148 -5.65 8.91 0.90
CA ASN A 148 -6.73 9.87 0.60
C ASN A 148 -6.18 11.14 -0.04
N ALA A 149 -5.14 11.73 0.54
CA ALA A 149 -4.47 12.91 -0.01
C ALA A 149 -3.92 12.63 -1.42
N GLY A 150 -3.24 11.50 -1.59
CA GLY A 150 -2.73 11.07 -2.88
C GLY A 150 -3.82 10.86 -3.92
N PHE A 151 -4.95 10.25 -3.54
CA PHE A 151 -6.08 10.05 -4.44
C PHE A 151 -6.73 11.38 -4.88
N ASN A 152 -6.81 12.37 -3.98
CA ASN A 152 -7.31 13.70 -4.29
C ASN A 152 -6.38 14.40 -5.29
N MET A 153 -5.08 14.44 -5.01
CA MET A 153 -4.05 14.99 -5.91
C MET A 153 -4.10 14.34 -7.31
N ALA A 154 -4.17 13.00 -7.35
CA ALA A 154 -4.29 12.26 -8.60
C ALA A 154 -5.55 12.65 -9.38
N THR A 155 -6.67 12.82 -8.69
CA THR A 155 -7.95 13.18 -9.30
C THR A 155 -7.93 14.60 -9.84
N GLU A 156 -7.35 15.55 -9.11
CA GLU A 156 -7.16 16.94 -9.55
C GLU A 156 -6.28 17.00 -10.78
N TYR A 157 -5.15 16.29 -10.79
CA TYR A 157 -4.24 16.23 -11.93
C TYR A 157 -4.92 15.68 -13.18
N ILE A 158 -5.61 14.52 -13.06
CA ILE A 158 -6.33 13.89 -14.17
C ILE A 158 -7.42 14.82 -14.72
N GLN A 159 -8.18 15.49 -13.84
CA GLN A 159 -9.25 16.41 -14.27
C GLN A 159 -8.69 17.69 -14.91
N GLY A 160 -7.64 18.27 -14.32
CA GLY A 160 -6.98 19.47 -14.82
C GLY A 160 -6.42 19.28 -16.24
N LEU A 161 -5.83 18.10 -16.49
CA LEU A 161 -5.31 17.73 -17.82
C LEU A 161 -6.34 17.03 -18.72
N ARG A 162 -7.58 16.85 -18.25
CA ARG A 162 -8.66 16.12 -18.97
C ARG A 162 -8.23 14.73 -19.45
N LEU A 163 -7.40 14.06 -18.68
CA LEU A 163 -6.95 12.71 -19.00
C LEU A 163 -8.09 11.71 -18.83
N PRO A 164 -8.17 10.66 -19.68
CA PRO A 164 -9.03 9.53 -19.41
C PRO A 164 -8.64 8.86 -18.08
N ARG A 165 -9.56 8.08 -17.52
CA ARG A 165 -9.25 7.34 -16.29
C ARG A 165 -8.11 6.35 -16.55
N PRO A 166 -7.11 6.24 -15.65
CA PRO A 166 -5.98 5.33 -15.82
C PRO A 166 -6.40 3.90 -16.13
N GLU A 167 -7.47 3.41 -15.51
CA GLU A 167 -8.02 2.07 -15.74
C GLU A 167 -8.54 1.84 -17.18
N SER A 168 -8.85 2.92 -17.90
CA SER A 168 -9.30 2.89 -19.31
C SER A 168 -8.18 3.19 -20.32
N MET A 169 -6.98 3.53 -19.84
CA MET A 169 -5.84 3.88 -20.69
C MET A 169 -5.09 2.65 -21.21
N ARG A 170 -5.34 1.47 -20.63
CA ARG A 170 -4.67 0.20 -20.98
C ARG A 170 -4.78 -0.16 -22.46
N GLU A 171 -5.95 0.04 -23.06
CA GLU A 171 -6.18 -0.25 -24.49
C GLU A 171 -5.47 0.76 -25.42
N ARG A 172 -5.08 1.95 -24.92
CA ARG A 172 -4.51 3.04 -25.73
C ARG A 172 -3.00 3.17 -25.63
N PHE A 173 -2.39 2.72 -24.53
CA PHE A 173 -0.97 2.96 -24.22
C PHE A 173 -0.25 1.66 -23.84
N SER A 174 -0.40 0.60 -24.63
CA SER A 174 0.05 -0.78 -24.33
C SER A 174 1.53 -0.95 -23.90
N ALA A 175 2.37 0.10 -23.97
CA ALA A 175 3.75 0.09 -23.51
C ALA A 175 4.05 0.97 -22.27
N LEU A 176 3.14 1.85 -21.84
CA LEU A 176 3.37 2.78 -20.74
C LEU A 176 2.39 2.56 -19.60
N GLU A 177 2.94 2.55 -18.38
CA GLU A 177 2.15 2.48 -17.16
C GLU A 177 1.31 3.75 -16.99
N ALA A 178 0.01 3.59 -16.77
CA ALA A 178 -0.90 4.72 -16.68
C ALA A 178 -0.63 5.55 -15.40
N PRO A 179 -0.54 6.90 -15.50
CA PRO A 179 -0.33 7.74 -14.32
C PRO A 179 -1.40 7.52 -13.25
N PHE A 180 -0.99 7.43 -11.98
CA PHE A 180 -1.90 7.24 -10.83
C PHE A 180 -2.73 5.94 -10.83
N LEU A 181 -2.34 4.93 -11.61
CA LEU A 181 -2.97 3.61 -11.59
C LEU A 181 -2.95 2.99 -10.18
N TRP A 182 -1.79 2.94 -9.53
CA TRP A 182 -1.56 2.29 -8.23
C TRP A 182 -2.33 2.97 -7.12
N THR A 183 -2.20 4.29 -7.00
CA THR A 183 -2.96 5.08 -6.02
C THR A 183 -4.46 4.77 -6.13
N ARG A 184 -4.99 4.69 -7.35
CA ARG A 184 -6.42 4.46 -7.59
C ARG A 184 -6.86 3.03 -7.31
N ILE A 185 -6.11 2.02 -7.75
CA ILE A 185 -6.49 0.62 -7.50
C ILE A 185 -6.33 0.25 -6.03
N ILE A 186 -5.32 0.78 -5.34
CA ILE A 186 -5.11 0.57 -3.90
C ILE A 186 -6.19 1.30 -3.09
N LYS A 187 -6.54 2.55 -3.44
CA LYS A 187 -7.66 3.26 -2.82
C LYS A 187 -8.98 2.51 -3.00
N ARG A 188 -9.22 1.94 -4.19
CA ARG A 188 -10.40 1.12 -4.46
C ARG A 188 -10.40 -0.17 -3.63
N PHE A 189 -9.24 -0.81 -3.47
CA PHE A 189 -9.09 -1.99 -2.62
C PHE A 189 -9.35 -1.67 -1.15
N PHE A 190 -8.73 -0.60 -0.63
CA PHE A 190 -9.00 -0.08 0.70
C PHE A 190 -10.49 0.19 0.91
N HIS A 191 -11.17 0.79 -0.07
CA HIS A 191 -12.59 1.10 0.05
C HIS A 191 -13.46 -0.17 0.17
N ALA A 192 -13.12 -1.22 -0.58
CA ALA A 192 -13.76 -2.53 -0.44
C ALA A 192 -13.48 -3.16 0.94
N TYR A 193 -12.23 -3.08 1.42
CA TYR A 193 -11.82 -3.57 2.74
C TYR A 193 -12.57 -2.86 3.86
N LYS A 194 -12.56 -1.53 3.84
CA LYS A 194 -13.29 -0.69 4.78
C LYS A 194 -14.77 -1.07 4.80
N LYS A 195 -15.42 -1.21 3.66
CA LYS A 195 -16.85 -1.56 3.61
C LYS A 195 -17.13 -2.96 4.18
N ALA A 196 -16.35 -3.96 3.79
CA ALA A 196 -16.48 -5.33 4.31
C ALA A 196 -16.28 -5.37 5.83
N SER A 197 -15.37 -4.53 6.34
CA SER A 197 -15.04 -4.47 7.77
C SER A 197 -16.21 -4.12 8.69
N TYR A 198 -17.30 -3.51 8.18
CA TYR A 198 -18.46 -3.13 9.00
C TYR A 198 -19.15 -4.31 9.66
N ASN A 199 -19.12 -5.46 9.00
CA ASN A 199 -19.74 -6.68 9.50
C ASN A 199 -18.91 -7.31 10.65
N GLY A 200 -17.69 -6.85 10.88
CA GLY A 200 -16.79 -7.37 11.91
C GLY A 200 -16.16 -8.72 11.57
N HIS A 201 -16.52 -9.32 10.44
CA HIS A 201 -15.98 -10.56 9.92
C HIS A 201 -16.15 -10.65 8.40
N LEU A 202 -15.31 -11.48 7.79
CA LEU A 202 -15.37 -11.79 6.37
C LEU A 202 -15.87 -13.24 6.19
N ASN A 203 -17.09 -13.42 5.70
CA ASN A 203 -17.61 -14.73 5.34
C ASN A 203 -17.07 -15.15 3.97
N ILE A 204 -16.55 -16.35 3.89
CA ILE A 204 -16.15 -16.97 2.62
C ILE A 204 -17.29 -17.87 2.17
N GLU A 205 -18.17 -17.31 1.35
CA GLU A 205 -19.36 -18.01 0.84
C GLU A 205 -19.22 -18.35 -0.65
N ASN A 206 -18.33 -17.65 -1.37
CA ASN A 206 -18.19 -17.76 -2.81
C ASN A 206 -16.82 -18.30 -3.22
N PHE A 207 -16.28 -19.26 -2.46
CA PHE A 207 -15.02 -19.92 -2.85
C PHE A 207 -15.16 -20.41 -4.29
N PRO A 208 -14.30 -19.97 -5.23
CA PRO A 208 -14.38 -20.42 -6.60
C PRO A 208 -13.94 -21.88 -6.61
N ILE A 209 -14.90 -22.80 -6.46
CA ILE A 209 -14.70 -24.19 -6.84
C ILE A 209 -14.54 -24.15 -8.37
N PRO A 210 -13.59 -24.89 -8.97
CA PRO A 210 -13.52 -25.08 -10.43
C PRO A 210 -14.68 -25.97 -10.93
N LEU A 211 -15.90 -25.74 -10.43
CA LEU A 211 -17.13 -26.39 -10.87
C LEU A 211 -17.46 -26.02 -12.32
N ASP A 212 -16.94 -24.90 -12.82
CA ASP A 212 -17.08 -24.50 -14.23
C ASP A 212 -16.35 -25.45 -15.19
N THR A 213 -15.28 -26.09 -14.72
CA THR A 213 -14.44 -26.98 -15.51
C THR A 213 -14.92 -28.43 -15.41
N GLU A 214 -15.44 -28.83 -14.25
CA GLU A 214 -15.83 -30.22 -13.98
C GLU A 214 -17.34 -30.48 -14.20
N TYR A 215 -18.21 -29.49 -13.93
CA TYR A 215 -19.68 -29.61 -14.05
C TYR A 215 -20.37 -28.29 -14.45
N PRO A 216 -20.19 -27.81 -15.70
CA PRO A 216 -20.64 -26.49 -16.15
C PRO A 216 -22.16 -26.26 -16.03
N GLU A 217 -22.97 -27.31 -16.18
CA GLU A 217 -24.43 -27.24 -16.09
C GLU A 217 -24.91 -27.07 -14.63
N ILE A 218 -24.32 -27.82 -13.70
CA ILE A 218 -24.55 -27.71 -12.25
C ILE A 218 -24.08 -26.34 -11.75
N TYR A 219 -22.90 -25.89 -12.20
CA TYR A 219 -22.38 -24.56 -11.89
C TYR A 219 -23.33 -23.46 -12.37
N SER A 220 -23.86 -23.55 -13.60
CA SER A 220 -24.78 -22.55 -14.14
C SER A 220 -26.11 -22.46 -13.36
N GLN A 221 -26.61 -23.60 -12.85
CA GLN A 221 -27.82 -23.67 -12.02
C GLN A 221 -27.55 -23.21 -10.57
N MET A 222 -26.47 -23.68 -9.94
CA MET A 222 -26.03 -23.22 -8.61
C MET A 222 -25.73 -21.74 -8.61
N VAL A 223 -25.01 -21.19 -9.59
CA VAL A 223 -24.73 -19.75 -9.70
C VAL A 223 -26.02 -18.96 -9.89
N ARG A 224 -27.01 -19.46 -10.63
CA ARG A 224 -28.33 -18.80 -10.75
C ARG A 224 -29.12 -18.82 -9.43
N GLN A 225 -29.07 -19.92 -8.67
CA GLN A 225 -29.72 -20.04 -7.36
C GLN A 225 -28.97 -19.27 -6.24
N TYR A 226 -27.64 -19.30 -6.21
CA TYR A 226 -26.83 -18.52 -5.27
C TYR A 226 -26.90 -17.02 -5.56
N ARG A 227 -26.95 -16.61 -6.84
CA ARG A 227 -27.19 -15.20 -7.23
C ARG A 227 -28.53 -14.67 -6.73
N SER A 228 -29.52 -15.53 -6.50
CA SER A 228 -30.83 -15.14 -5.99
C SER A 228 -30.99 -15.29 -4.47
N GLN A 229 -30.11 -16.04 -3.78
CA GLN A 229 -30.32 -16.42 -2.38
C GLN A 229 -29.41 -15.75 -1.35
N ASN A 230 -28.18 -15.29 -1.67
CA ASN A 230 -27.33 -14.58 -0.70
C ASN A 230 -26.80 -13.24 -1.24
N ASN A 231 -27.11 -12.14 -0.52
CA ASN A 231 -26.69 -10.77 -0.84
C ASN A 231 -25.23 -10.44 -0.41
N TYR A 232 -24.52 -11.37 0.22
CA TYR A 232 -23.15 -11.17 0.67
C TYR A 232 -22.18 -11.37 -0.49
N ARG A 233 -21.48 -10.30 -0.89
CA ARG A 233 -20.53 -10.30 -2.01
C ARG A 233 -19.21 -9.62 -1.66
N ASP A 234 -18.97 -9.39 -0.37
CA ASP A 234 -17.82 -8.60 0.06
C ASP A 234 -16.52 -9.39 -0.11
N ASP A 235 -16.54 -10.72 0.07
CA ASP A 235 -15.45 -11.63 -0.28
C ASP A 235 -15.05 -11.55 -1.77
N LEU A 236 -16.01 -11.66 -2.69
CA LEU A 236 -15.76 -11.54 -4.13
C LEU A 236 -15.28 -10.14 -4.52
N ARG A 237 -15.79 -9.10 -3.84
CA ARG A 237 -15.34 -7.72 -4.09
C ARG A 237 -13.89 -7.54 -3.64
N LEU A 238 -13.51 -8.04 -2.48
CA LEU A 238 -12.14 -7.99 -2.00
C LEU A 238 -11.21 -8.76 -2.93
N ASP A 239 -11.58 -9.99 -3.28
CA ASP A 239 -10.81 -10.84 -4.19
C ASP A 239 -10.58 -10.15 -5.54
N ARG A 240 -11.63 -9.60 -6.17
CA ARG A 240 -11.49 -8.89 -7.46
C ARG A 240 -10.54 -7.70 -7.39
N ASN A 241 -10.50 -6.97 -6.27
CA ASN A 241 -9.59 -5.83 -6.13
C ASN A 241 -8.15 -6.30 -5.86
N LEU A 242 -7.97 -7.37 -5.09
CA LEU A 242 -6.67 -8.01 -4.88
C LEU A 242 -6.12 -8.55 -6.21
N MET A 243 -6.93 -9.29 -6.96
CA MET A 243 -6.59 -9.82 -8.28
C MET A 243 -6.26 -8.74 -9.29
N LYS A 244 -6.93 -7.59 -9.20
CA LYS A 244 -6.54 -6.45 -10.03
C LYS A 244 -5.09 -6.06 -9.76
N ILE A 245 -4.69 -5.90 -8.51
CA ILE A 245 -3.31 -5.55 -8.14
C ILE A 245 -2.32 -6.63 -8.61
N VAL A 246 -2.69 -7.91 -8.47
CA VAL A 246 -1.88 -9.03 -8.97
C VAL A 246 -1.61 -8.91 -10.46
N LEU A 247 -2.65 -8.70 -11.27
CA LEU A 247 -2.52 -8.58 -12.73
C LEU A 247 -1.70 -7.36 -13.14
N GLU A 248 -1.90 -6.20 -12.50
CA GLU A 248 -1.08 -5.02 -12.81
C GLU A 248 0.40 -5.24 -12.39
N LEU A 249 0.66 -5.97 -11.31
CA LEU A 249 2.04 -6.33 -10.91
C LEU A 249 2.67 -7.33 -11.88
N ALA A 250 1.88 -8.28 -12.39
CA ALA A 250 2.32 -9.22 -13.41
C ALA A 250 2.78 -8.50 -14.68
N ASP A 251 1.96 -7.55 -15.15
CA ASP A 251 2.21 -6.79 -16.37
C ASP A 251 3.40 -5.82 -16.22
N TYR A 252 3.45 -5.06 -15.12
CA TYR A 252 4.38 -3.93 -15.00
C TYR A 252 5.61 -4.19 -14.12
N LYS A 253 5.67 -5.32 -13.39
CA LYS A 253 6.82 -5.68 -12.54
C LYS A 253 7.42 -7.04 -12.85
N SER A 254 6.63 -8.12 -12.76
CA SER A 254 7.12 -9.48 -12.99
C SER A 254 5.97 -10.46 -13.17
N LYS A 255 6.00 -11.25 -14.26
CA LYS A 255 5.01 -12.30 -14.54
C LYS A 255 4.84 -13.31 -13.39
N SER A 256 5.84 -13.44 -12.51
CA SER A 256 5.75 -14.28 -11.31
C SER A 256 4.57 -13.98 -10.39
N TYR A 257 4.03 -12.76 -10.40
CA TYR A 257 2.86 -12.42 -9.59
C TYR A 257 1.59 -13.18 -10.02
N GLU A 258 1.49 -13.65 -11.27
CA GLU A 258 0.35 -14.45 -11.75
C GLU A 258 0.26 -15.80 -11.03
N THR A 259 1.40 -16.35 -10.63
CA THR A 259 1.47 -17.65 -9.95
C THR A 259 1.28 -17.50 -8.44
N PRO A 260 0.65 -18.48 -7.77
CA PRO A 260 0.61 -18.55 -6.32
C PRO A 260 2.03 -18.60 -5.71
N GLY A 261 2.17 -18.05 -4.50
CA GLY A 261 3.47 -17.96 -3.83
C GLY A 261 4.25 -16.68 -4.17
N GLY A 262 4.94 -16.13 -3.17
CA GLY A 262 5.67 -14.87 -3.32
C GLY A 262 6.23 -14.34 -2.01
N PHE A 263 7.05 -13.30 -2.09
CA PHE A 263 7.73 -12.70 -0.94
C PHE A 263 7.04 -11.40 -0.51
N VAL A 264 6.52 -11.36 0.73
CA VAL A 264 5.86 -10.17 1.29
C VAL A 264 6.75 -8.92 1.26
N THR A 265 8.05 -9.07 1.53
CA THR A 265 9.02 -7.96 1.53
C THR A 265 9.21 -7.38 0.13
N HIS A 266 9.27 -8.24 -0.90
CA HIS A 266 9.34 -7.80 -2.29
C HIS A 266 8.04 -7.10 -2.73
N LEU A 267 6.88 -7.69 -2.44
CA LEU A 267 5.56 -7.07 -2.71
C LEU A 267 5.48 -5.68 -2.08
N TYR A 268 5.83 -5.54 -0.80
CA TYR A 268 5.80 -4.28 -0.09
C TYR A 268 6.65 -3.21 -0.77
N ARG A 269 7.92 -3.53 -1.11
CA ARG A 269 8.80 -2.59 -1.82
C ARG A 269 8.25 -2.19 -3.19
N CYS A 270 7.67 -3.13 -3.94
CA CYS A 270 7.03 -2.82 -5.22
C CYS A 270 5.86 -1.85 -5.04
N ILE A 271 4.95 -2.11 -4.10
CA ILE A 271 3.76 -1.27 -3.87
C ILE A 271 4.14 0.13 -3.41
N ILE A 272 4.98 0.25 -2.38
CA ILE A 272 5.38 1.58 -1.85
C ILE A 272 6.21 2.35 -2.87
N GLY A 273 7.12 1.67 -3.59
CA GLY A 273 7.91 2.30 -4.64
C GLY A 273 7.06 2.81 -5.80
N LYS A 274 6.03 2.06 -6.21
CA LYS A 274 5.08 2.50 -7.25
C LYS A 274 4.23 3.68 -6.78
N LEU A 275 3.71 3.64 -5.55
CA LEU A 275 2.94 4.75 -4.98
C LEU A 275 3.74 6.04 -4.92
N ASP A 276 5.02 5.99 -4.54
CA ASP A 276 5.88 7.18 -4.50
C ASP A 276 6.22 7.69 -5.91
N TYR A 277 6.55 6.76 -6.82
CA TYR A 277 6.97 7.08 -8.19
C TYR A 277 5.93 7.91 -8.94
N GLU A 278 4.63 7.59 -8.82
CA GLU A 278 3.53 8.28 -9.51
C GLU A 278 3.50 9.81 -9.29
N TYR A 279 3.96 10.28 -8.12
CA TYR A 279 3.99 11.71 -7.81
C TYR A 279 5.32 12.33 -8.21
N THR A 280 6.42 11.63 -7.96
CA THR A 280 7.76 12.13 -8.30
C THR A 280 7.95 12.29 -9.80
N GLU A 281 7.34 11.41 -10.60
CA GLU A 281 7.39 11.45 -12.07
C GLU A 281 6.80 12.74 -12.64
N ILE A 282 5.75 13.27 -12.00
CA ILE A 282 5.12 14.53 -12.39
C ILE A 282 5.69 15.76 -11.64
N GLY A 283 6.81 15.60 -10.94
CA GLY A 283 7.47 16.66 -10.18
C GLY A 283 6.73 17.11 -8.93
N GLN A 284 5.78 16.32 -8.43
CA GLN A 284 5.04 16.62 -7.20
C GLN A 284 5.67 15.96 -5.98
N THR A 285 5.47 16.57 -4.81
CA THR A 285 5.87 15.94 -3.55
C THR A 285 4.91 14.80 -3.23
N SER A 286 5.44 13.58 -3.14
CA SER A 286 4.66 12.39 -2.79
C SER A 286 4.10 12.50 -1.35
N PRO A 287 2.80 12.24 -1.13
CA PRO A 287 2.22 12.19 0.21
C PRO A 287 2.76 11.01 1.04
N PHE A 288 3.39 10.03 0.38
CA PHE A 288 3.96 8.84 1.01
C PHE A 288 5.42 9.05 1.47
N ASN A 289 6.08 10.13 1.03
CA ASN A 289 7.51 10.33 1.23
C ASN A 289 7.90 10.37 2.71
N LYS A 290 7.29 11.27 3.50
CA LYS A 290 7.53 11.36 4.95
C LYS A 290 7.00 10.15 5.72
N LEU A 291 6.01 9.47 5.17
CA LEU A 291 5.39 8.34 5.82
C LEU A 291 6.31 7.11 5.83
N PHE A 292 6.93 6.76 4.70
CA PHE A 292 7.63 5.48 4.55
C PHE A 292 9.14 5.60 4.37
N PHE A 293 9.64 6.72 3.87
CA PHE A 293 11.02 6.76 3.38
C PHE A 293 11.99 7.26 4.44
N THR A 294 12.94 6.37 4.78
CA THR A 294 14.18 6.75 5.46
C THR A 294 15.13 7.32 4.43
N VAL A 295 15.61 8.53 4.65
CA VAL A 295 16.59 9.18 3.79
C VAL A 295 17.90 9.28 4.52
N LEU A 296 18.94 8.67 3.96
CA LEU A 296 20.29 8.71 4.50
C LEU A 296 21.27 9.28 3.47
N ALA A 297 22.28 9.99 3.96
CA ALA A 297 23.39 10.49 3.18
C ALA A 297 24.69 9.95 3.76
N PHE A 298 25.61 9.57 2.89
CA PHE A 298 26.89 8.98 3.30
C PHE A 298 27.96 9.24 2.25
N ASP A 299 29.21 9.15 2.70
CA ASP A 299 30.36 9.14 1.84
C ASP A 299 30.78 7.69 1.58
N TYR A 300 31.24 7.37 0.37
CA TYR A 300 31.82 6.07 0.05
C TYR A 300 33.01 6.20 -0.90
N MET A 301 33.87 5.20 -0.90
CA MET A 301 34.99 5.10 -1.83
C MET A 301 34.66 4.15 -2.97
N CYS A 302 34.86 4.62 -4.20
CA CYS A 302 34.83 3.78 -5.40
C CYS A 302 36.26 3.36 -5.74
N HIS A 303 36.53 2.06 -5.71
CA HIS A 303 37.78 1.51 -6.23
C HIS A 303 37.55 1.08 -7.67
N GLY A 304 37.85 1.95 -8.63
CA GLY A 304 38.03 1.51 -10.02
C GLY A 304 39.19 0.50 -10.09
N LYS A 305 39.11 -0.52 -10.96
CA LYS A 305 40.20 -1.50 -11.13
C LYS A 305 41.51 -0.91 -11.67
N GLU A 306 41.52 0.37 -12.06
CA GLU A 306 42.68 1.00 -12.66
C GLU A 306 43.33 2.03 -11.72
N ALA A 307 44.62 1.84 -11.46
CA ALA A 307 45.44 2.59 -10.50
C ALA A 307 45.61 4.09 -10.85
N HIS A 308 45.19 4.52 -12.03
CA HIS A 308 45.47 5.86 -12.59
C HIS A 308 44.41 6.92 -12.28
N LEU A 309 43.22 6.55 -11.79
CA LEU A 309 42.17 7.52 -11.42
C LEU A 309 42.10 7.85 -9.92
N GLY A 310 42.96 7.22 -9.12
CA GLY A 310 42.99 7.43 -7.67
C GLY A 310 41.72 6.96 -6.96
N ILE A 311 41.77 7.00 -5.63
CA ILE A 311 40.59 6.73 -4.80
C ILE A 311 39.67 7.97 -4.88
N VAL A 312 38.47 7.81 -5.43
CA VAL A 312 37.47 8.88 -5.46
C VAL A 312 36.52 8.73 -4.28
N LYS A 313 36.51 9.73 -3.40
CA LYS A 313 35.52 9.87 -2.34
C LYS A 313 34.26 10.49 -2.92
N LEU A 314 33.15 9.75 -2.88
CA LEU A 314 31.87 10.14 -3.45
C LEU A 314 30.83 10.31 -2.36
N LYS A 315 29.82 11.14 -2.62
CA LYS A 315 28.67 11.33 -1.73
C LYS A 315 27.45 10.67 -2.35
N LYS A 316 26.66 9.96 -1.54
CA LYS A 316 25.42 9.34 -1.98
C LYS A 316 24.28 9.69 -1.05
N ARG A 317 23.09 9.84 -1.63
CA ARG A 317 21.82 9.93 -0.91
C ARG A 317 20.97 8.73 -1.31
N LEU A 318 20.45 8.03 -0.32
CA LEU A 318 19.62 6.83 -0.50
C LEU A 318 18.28 7.06 0.20
N SER A 319 17.20 6.69 -0.49
CA SER A 319 15.82 6.77 0.01
C SER A 319 15.26 5.35 0.07
N LEU A 320 14.88 4.90 1.26
CA LEU A 320 14.53 3.50 1.53
C LEU A 320 13.11 3.39 2.08
N PRO A 321 12.20 2.64 1.44
CA PRO A 321 10.85 2.39 1.97
C PRO A 321 10.84 1.37 3.12
N SER A 322 11.94 0.64 3.30
CA SER A 322 12.18 -0.28 4.41
C SER A 322 13.69 -0.48 4.61
N ILE A 323 14.09 -0.85 5.83
CA ILE A 323 15.48 -1.13 6.20
C ILE A 323 15.71 -2.63 6.19
N ARG A 324 16.66 -3.07 5.37
CA ARG A 324 17.05 -4.48 5.27
C ARG A 324 17.97 -4.90 6.40
N PHE A 325 17.78 -6.11 6.91
CA PHE A 325 18.69 -6.70 7.89
C PHE A 325 18.64 -8.25 7.83
N PRO A 326 19.70 -8.96 8.25
CA PRO A 326 19.67 -10.41 8.28
C PRO A 326 18.84 -10.91 9.46
N SER A 327 17.97 -11.91 9.23
CA SER A 327 17.15 -12.55 10.26
C SER A 327 17.97 -13.24 11.37
N GLN A 328 19.23 -13.56 11.07
CA GLN A 328 20.20 -14.09 12.02
C GLN A 328 21.55 -13.38 11.85
N HIS A 329 22.20 -13.03 12.96
CA HIS A 329 23.47 -12.29 12.93
C HIS A 329 24.45 -12.77 14.01
N GLU A 330 25.75 -12.66 13.76
CA GLU A 330 26.81 -13.05 14.71
C GLU A 330 26.92 -12.06 15.88
N ARG A 331 26.70 -10.77 15.60
CA ARG A 331 26.85 -9.67 16.57
C ARG A 331 25.52 -9.13 17.12
N PHE A 332 24.49 -9.06 16.28
CA PHE A 332 23.25 -8.36 16.61
C PHE A 332 22.22 -9.37 17.10
N LYS A 333 21.77 -9.20 18.34
CA LYS A 333 20.81 -10.08 19.01
C LYS A 333 19.39 -9.53 18.93
N SER A 334 19.23 -8.22 18.74
CA SER A 334 17.92 -7.57 18.61
C SER A 334 17.89 -6.54 17.49
N LEU A 335 16.69 -6.16 17.04
CA LEU A 335 16.51 -5.00 16.17
C LEU A 335 16.96 -3.69 16.83
N GLN A 336 16.90 -3.59 18.17
CA GLN A 336 17.42 -2.43 18.88
C GLN A 336 18.94 -2.34 18.71
N ASP A 337 19.67 -3.45 18.81
CA ASP A 337 21.12 -3.47 18.60
C ASP A 337 21.48 -2.95 17.20
N ILE A 338 20.66 -3.27 16.20
CA ILE A 338 20.83 -2.79 14.82
C ILE A 338 20.56 -1.27 14.73
N CYS A 339 19.56 -0.76 15.46
CA CYS A 339 19.26 0.67 15.54
C CYS A 339 20.37 1.45 16.27
N ASP A 340 20.96 0.87 17.31
CA ASP A 340 22.07 1.46 18.05
C ASP A 340 23.34 1.53 17.18
N HIS A 341 23.53 0.53 16.30
CA HIS A 341 24.64 0.46 15.34
C HIS A 341 24.21 0.87 13.93
N HIS A 342 23.35 1.88 13.83
CA HIS A 342 22.72 2.31 12.58
C HIS A 342 23.69 2.70 11.46
N GLN A 343 24.94 3.05 11.78
CA GLN A 343 25.97 3.34 10.77
C GLN A 343 26.29 2.10 9.92
N ASP A 344 26.15 0.89 10.48
CA ASP A 344 26.40 -0.38 9.80
C ASP A 344 25.23 -0.80 8.88
N LEU A 345 24.06 -0.15 8.99
CA LEU A 345 22.86 -0.53 8.25
C LEU A 345 23.04 -0.49 6.73
N ILE A 346 23.86 0.43 6.25
CA ILE A 346 24.15 0.59 4.82
C ILE A 346 24.74 -0.68 4.20
N LEU A 347 25.47 -1.47 5.00
CA LEU A 347 26.08 -2.73 4.57
C LEU A 347 25.03 -3.79 4.21
N PHE A 348 23.79 -3.63 4.69
CA PHE A 348 22.69 -4.57 4.44
C PHE A 348 21.77 -4.14 3.29
N GLN A 349 21.90 -2.91 2.77
CA GLN A 349 20.92 -2.39 1.80
C GLN A 349 21.17 -2.84 0.34
N GLU A 350 22.20 -3.66 0.09
CA GLU A 350 22.55 -4.22 -1.25
C GLU A 350 22.64 -3.16 -2.37
N ASP A 351 23.09 -1.95 -2.04
CA ASP A 351 23.17 -0.84 -2.98
C ASP A 351 24.52 -0.83 -3.73
N SER A 352 24.51 -0.43 -5.00
CA SER A 352 25.68 -0.51 -5.92
C SER A 352 26.22 0.87 -6.33
N CYS A 353 27.48 0.91 -6.79
CA CYS A 353 28.09 2.15 -7.28
C CYS A 353 27.49 2.58 -8.64
N LYS A 354 26.88 3.78 -8.73
CA LYS A 354 26.17 4.26 -9.94
C LYS A 354 27.05 4.98 -10.98
N GLU A 355 28.21 5.51 -10.61
CA GLU A 355 29.11 6.28 -11.51
C GLU A 355 29.56 5.49 -12.75
N VAL A 356 29.50 4.16 -12.71
CA VAL A 356 29.85 3.28 -13.85
C VAL A 356 28.84 3.38 -15.01
N LYS A 357 27.58 3.76 -14.75
CA LYS A 357 26.56 3.84 -15.82
C LYS A 357 26.70 5.07 -16.72
N GLN A 358 27.25 6.17 -16.23
CA GLN A 358 27.35 7.42 -17.01
C GLN A 358 28.46 7.38 -18.08
N SER A 359 29.51 6.56 -17.90
CA SER A 359 30.58 6.39 -18.90
C SER A 359 30.23 5.47 -20.08
N MET A 360 28.98 5.00 -20.18
CA MET A 360 28.56 4.02 -21.20
C MET A 360 27.56 4.56 -22.25
N PHE A 361 27.29 5.87 -22.27
CA PHE A 361 26.42 6.49 -23.27
C PHE A 361 27.05 7.78 -23.83
N PHE A 362 27.75 7.66 -24.96
CA PHE A 362 27.92 8.76 -25.92
C PHE A 362 28.32 8.23 -27.32
N ILE A 363 27.49 7.38 -27.92
CA ILE A 363 27.33 7.31 -29.38
C ILE A 363 25.87 6.92 -29.65
N ASP A 364 24.98 7.91 -29.71
CA ASP A 364 23.70 7.74 -30.43
C ASP A 364 23.11 9.11 -30.80
N SER A 365 23.92 9.91 -31.47
CA SER A 365 23.48 11.15 -32.11
C SER A 365 24.00 11.22 -33.54
N CYS A 366 23.51 10.31 -34.40
CA CYS A 366 23.67 10.41 -35.86
C CYS A 366 22.45 9.99 -36.70
N PHE A 367 21.26 9.72 -36.14
CA PHE A 367 20.09 9.33 -36.95
C PHE A 367 18.82 10.11 -36.61
N ALA A 368 18.84 11.45 -36.79
CA ALA A 368 17.60 12.23 -36.93
C ALA A 368 17.85 13.66 -37.44
N LEU A 369 18.38 13.85 -38.65
CA LEU A 369 18.10 15.08 -39.41
C LEU A 369 18.06 14.76 -40.91
N GLY A 370 16.85 14.67 -41.45
CA GLY A 370 16.63 14.81 -42.88
C GLY A 370 16.97 16.23 -43.29
N LEU A 371 18.15 16.43 -43.88
CA LEU A 371 18.46 17.59 -44.70
C LEU A 371 18.94 17.09 -46.07
N GLN A 372 18.03 17.21 -47.03
CA GLN A 372 18.33 17.24 -48.46
C GLN A 372 19.29 18.42 -48.73
N GLY A 373 20.41 18.18 -49.40
CA GLY A 373 21.24 19.25 -49.95
C GLY A 373 22.73 19.00 -49.91
N LYS A 374 23.29 18.73 -51.08
CA LYS A 374 24.70 18.75 -51.49
C LYS A 374 25.68 19.45 -50.52
N ALA A 375 26.37 18.67 -49.70
CA ALA A 375 27.72 18.96 -49.25
C ALA A 375 28.47 17.63 -49.06
N ARG A 376 29.36 17.29 -49.99
CA ARG A 376 30.34 16.20 -49.82
C ARG A 376 31.35 16.66 -48.77
N VAL A 377 31.12 16.34 -47.50
CA VAL A 377 32.19 16.36 -46.51
C VAL A 377 32.87 15.00 -46.56
N ASN A 378 34.01 14.94 -47.24
CA ASN A 378 34.94 13.83 -47.18
C ASN A 378 35.52 13.75 -45.75
N ILE A 379 34.89 12.97 -44.88
CA ILE A 379 35.57 12.54 -43.65
C ILE A 379 36.49 11.39 -44.04
N ARG A 380 37.77 11.74 -44.30
CA ARG A 380 38.86 10.77 -44.32
C ARG A 380 38.90 10.11 -42.94
N ILE A 381 38.59 8.82 -42.88
CA ILE A 381 38.98 7.97 -41.75
C ILE A 381 40.51 7.94 -41.77
N ILE A 382 41.12 8.76 -40.94
CA ILE A 382 42.54 8.63 -40.62
C ILE A 382 42.61 7.49 -39.63
N GLU A 383 42.95 6.30 -40.11
CA GLU A 383 43.51 5.21 -39.30
C GLU A 383 44.84 5.68 -38.71
N SER A 384 44.76 6.51 -37.66
CA SER A 384 45.91 6.78 -36.81
C SER A 384 45.92 5.74 -35.71
N LYS A 385 47.05 5.02 -35.64
CA LYS A 385 47.45 4.12 -34.57
C LYS A 385 47.55 4.87 -33.23
N PHE A 386 46.41 5.20 -32.64
CA PHE A 386 46.30 5.46 -31.21
C PHE A 386 45.43 4.35 -30.61
N ALA A 387 46.08 3.21 -30.39
CA ALA A 387 45.66 2.26 -29.36
C ALA A 387 45.92 2.93 -27.99
N LEU A 388 45.09 3.91 -27.63
CA LEU A 388 44.86 4.23 -26.23
C LEU A 388 43.77 3.27 -25.77
N GLY A 389 44.22 2.18 -25.15
CA GLY A 389 43.34 1.30 -24.39
C GLY A 389 42.66 2.13 -23.30
N PHE A 390 41.44 2.58 -23.54
CA PHE A 390 40.51 2.89 -22.47
C PHE A 390 39.90 1.56 -22.03
N GLN A 391 40.64 0.84 -21.17
CA GLN A 391 40.01 -0.16 -20.33
C GLN A 391 39.04 0.59 -19.42
N ALA A 392 37.75 0.38 -19.64
CA ALA A 392 36.71 0.92 -18.77
C ALA A 392 37.02 0.53 -17.31
N CYS A 393 36.95 1.51 -16.41
CA CYS A 393 37.14 1.29 -14.98
C CYS A 393 36.11 0.30 -14.42
N ILE A 394 36.48 -0.96 -14.28
CA ILE A 394 35.64 -1.97 -13.64
C ILE A 394 35.80 -1.82 -12.12
N CYS A 395 35.02 -0.96 -11.48
CA CYS A 395 34.70 -1.17 -10.06
C CYS A 395 33.82 -2.42 -9.99
N ASN A 396 34.08 -3.38 -9.08
CA ASN A 396 33.28 -4.61 -8.93
C ASN A 396 31.87 -4.33 -8.33
N GLU A 397 31.23 -3.21 -8.69
CA GLU A 397 29.89 -2.74 -8.29
C GLU A 397 29.67 -2.51 -6.78
N LYS A 398 30.66 -2.78 -5.93
CA LYS A 398 30.55 -2.67 -4.47
C LYS A 398 31.07 -1.33 -3.94
N MET A 399 30.24 -0.66 -3.15
CA MET A 399 30.66 0.49 -2.34
C MET A 399 31.61 0.01 -1.23
N LYS A 400 32.73 0.70 -1.03
CA LYS A 400 33.69 0.43 0.07
C LYS A 400 33.90 1.67 0.93
N ASP A 401 34.48 1.46 2.12
CA ASP A 401 34.90 2.50 3.07
C ASP A 401 33.83 3.58 3.30
N ILE A 402 32.63 3.09 3.64
CA ILE A 402 31.48 3.95 3.91
C ILE A 402 31.74 4.74 5.19
N SER A 403 31.58 6.05 5.11
CA SER A 403 31.82 6.98 6.21
C SER A 403 30.79 8.11 6.22
N ASN A 404 30.77 8.91 7.29
CA ASN A 404 29.90 10.08 7.41
C ASN A 404 28.40 9.78 7.18
N VAL A 405 27.94 8.62 7.65
CA VAL A 405 26.54 8.22 7.55
C VAL A 405 25.67 9.14 8.40
N CYS A 406 24.69 9.78 7.78
CA CYS A 406 23.80 10.75 8.40
C CYS A 406 22.36 10.53 7.93
N PHE A 407 21.43 10.41 8.86
CA PHE A 407 20.00 10.42 8.54
C PHE A 407 19.53 11.83 8.24
N LYS A 408 19.00 12.03 7.04
CA LYS A 408 18.34 13.28 6.62
C LYS A 408 16.85 13.27 6.91
N GLN A 409 16.24 12.09 6.98
CA GLN A 409 14.83 11.90 7.31
C GLN A 409 14.62 10.50 7.90
N LEU A 410 13.82 10.44 8.96
CA LEU A 410 13.25 9.20 9.47
C LEU A 410 11.73 9.21 9.21
N PRO A 411 11.15 8.07 8.80
CA PRO A 411 9.73 7.99 8.48
C PRO A 411 8.86 8.05 9.73
N ASP A 412 7.58 8.35 9.56
CA ASP A 412 6.59 8.12 10.63
C ASP A 412 6.20 6.64 10.77
N LEU A 413 6.29 5.89 9.67
CA LEU A 413 6.11 4.45 9.61
C LEU A 413 7.43 3.78 9.21
N LEU A 414 8.19 3.33 10.20
CA LEU A 414 9.45 2.64 10.03
C LEU A 414 9.22 1.16 9.78
N VAL A 415 9.75 0.65 8.67
CA VAL A 415 9.56 -0.75 8.27
C VAL A 415 10.92 -1.43 8.15
N PHE A 416 11.05 -2.61 8.76
CA PHE A 416 12.21 -3.47 8.61
C PHE A 416 11.85 -4.71 7.79
N GLU A 417 12.75 -5.11 6.89
CA GLU A 417 12.66 -6.36 6.16
C GLU A 417 13.82 -7.28 6.50
N SER A 418 13.51 -8.50 6.92
CA SER A 418 14.54 -9.50 7.21
C SER A 418 14.81 -10.39 6.00
N PHE A 419 16.06 -10.80 5.82
CA PHE A 419 16.45 -11.80 4.82
C PHE A 419 17.19 -12.98 5.45
N GLU A 420 17.27 -14.08 4.73
CA GLU A 420 18.08 -15.23 5.14
C GLU A 420 19.52 -15.05 4.69
N ARG A 421 20.47 -15.23 5.62
CA ARG A 421 21.89 -15.26 5.28
C ARG A 421 22.31 -16.72 5.09
N LYS A 422 22.54 -17.13 3.84
CA LYS A 422 23.04 -18.47 3.50
C LYS A 422 24.52 -18.59 3.86
N ASN A 423 24.86 -18.78 5.14
CA ASN A 423 26.23 -19.14 5.51
C ASN A 423 26.21 -20.12 6.68
N ARG A 424 26.47 -21.41 6.45
CA ARG A 424 26.34 -22.47 7.46
C ARG A 424 27.50 -22.55 8.47
N ARG A 425 28.50 -21.66 8.38
CA ARG A 425 29.77 -21.80 9.11
C ARG A 425 29.84 -21.10 10.47
N TYR A 426 28.86 -20.26 10.82
CA TYR A 426 28.91 -19.49 12.09
C TYR A 426 27.70 -19.77 12.98
N ARG A 427 27.88 -19.60 14.30
CA ARG A 427 26.77 -19.56 15.25
C ARG A 427 26.09 -18.19 15.14
N PHE A 428 24.87 -18.15 14.61
CA PHE A 428 24.09 -16.93 14.52
C PHE A 428 23.06 -16.84 15.63
N PHE A 429 22.85 -15.63 16.16
CA PHE A 429 21.69 -15.32 16.99
C PHE A 429 20.50 -15.02 16.09
N LYS A 430 19.33 -15.61 16.39
CA LYS A 430 18.06 -15.16 15.79
C LYS A 430 17.74 -13.79 16.36
N VAL A 431 17.61 -12.79 15.49
CA VAL A 431 17.39 -11.39 15.90
C VAL A 431 16.03 -11.25 16.58
N GLU A 432 15.98 -10.63 17.76
CA GLU A 432 14.75 -10.35 18.50
C GLU A 432 14.01 -9.11 17.97
N ILE A 433 12.68 -9.15 18.06
CA ILE A 433 11.75 -8.11 17.65
C ILE A 433 11.14 -7.46 18.91
N PRO A 434 11.74 -6.39 19.44
CA PRO A 434 11.19 -5.69 20.60
C PRO A 434 9.84 -5.02 20.28
N ASP A 435 9.09 -4.61 21.30
CA ASP A 435 7.83 -3.87 21.11
C ASP A 435 8.07 -2.37 20.91
N ILE A 436 9.21 -1.88 21.39
CA ILE A 436 9.63 -0.48 21.30
C ILE A 436 11.07 -0.48 20.79
N ILE A 437 11.37 0.42 19.87
CA ILE A 437 12.74 0.72 19.47
C ILE A 437 12.98 2.23 19.56
N VAL A 438 14.23 2.60 19.80
CA VAL A 438 14.72 3.96 19.63
C VAL A 438 15.69 3.95 18.45
N PHE A 439 15.38 4.71 17.41
CA PHE A 439 16.19 4.77 16.21
C PHE A 439 16.54 6.22 15.90
N ALA A 440 17.84 6.55 16.00
CA ALA A 440 18.36 7.91 15.88
C ALA A 440 17.51 8.92 16.69
N GLU A 441 17.40 8.67 18.00
CA GLU A 441 16.66 9.46 19.00
C GLU A 441 15.13 9.47 18.87
N LYS A 442 14.56 9.03 17.74
CA LYS A 442 13.11 8.89 17.57
C LYS A 442 12.64 7.54 18.11
N LYS A 443 11.62 7.58 18.98
CA LYS A 443 11.04 6.38 19.58
C LYS A 443 9.87 5.86 18.74
N TYR A 444 9.88 4.56 18.49
CA TYR A 444 8.85 3.88 17.73
C TYR A 444 8.23 2.72 18.50
N LYS A 445 6.94 2.46 18.23
CA LYS A 445 6.18 1.32 18.75
C LYS A 445 5.85 0.35 17.63
N LYS A 446 6.11 -0.94 17.86
CA LYS A 446 5.68 -2.02 16.97
C LYS A 446 4.16 -2.06 16.95
N PHE A 447 3.57 -2.04 15.76
CA PHE A 447 2.11 -2.21 15.63
C PHE A 447 1.73 -3.40 14.75
N ALA A 448 2.60 -3.85 13.84
CA ALA A 448 2.33 -5.03 13.04
C ALA A 448 3.62 -5.74 12.61
N TYR A 449 3.53 -7.02 12.29
CA TYR A 449 4.63 -7.76 11.66
C TYR A 449 4.12 -9.02 10.97
N SER A 450 4.84 -9.49 9.95
CA SER A 450 4.54 -10.76 9.29
C SER A 450 5.19 -11.93 10.01
N CYS A 451 4.55 -13.10 9.91
CA CYS A 451 5.08 -14.36 10.41
C CYS A 451 5.08 -15.36 9.25
N ASN A 452 6.28 -15.68 8.73
CA ASN A 452 6.45 -16.74 7.75
C ASN A 452 6.72 -18.08 8.44
N PHE A 453 6.15 -19.13 7.91
CA PHE A 453 6.44 -20.49 8.35
C PHE A 453 6.33 -21.45 7.19
N GLU A 454 7.08 -22.52 7.29
CA GLU A 454 7.02 -23.65 6.38
C GLU A 454 5.86 -24.54 6.81
N CYS A 455 5.08 -25.00 5.84
CA CYS A 455 3.98 -25.92 6.02
C CYS A 455 4.47 -27.33 5.74
N TRP A 456 4.05 -28.27 6.58
CA TRP A 456 4.46 -29.66 6.52
C TRP A 456 3.23 -30.55 6.31
N ALA A 457 3.41 -31.62 5.55
CA ALA A 457 2.42 -32.68 5.44
C ALA A 457 3.09 -34.02 5.70
N ASN A 458 2.37 -34.94 6.31
CA ASN A 458 2.86 -36.30 6.49
C ASN A 458 3.08 -36.94 5.11
N LYS A 459 4.26 -37.53 4.91
CA LYS A 459 4.69 -38.04 3.60
C LYS A 459 3.76 -39.10 3.03
N ASP A 460 3.20 -39.96 3.89
CA ASP A 460 2.41 -41.13 3.51
C ASP A 460 0.91 -40.81 3.41
N THR A 461 0.36 -40.11 4.40
CA THR A 461 -1.07 -39.77 4.44
C THR A 461 -1.42 -38.52 3.64
N LYS A 462 -0.42 -37.69 3.30
CA LYS A 462 -0.59 -36.35 2.74
C LYS A 462 -1.41 -35.40 3.61
N GLU A 463 -1.66 -35.77 4.87
CA GLU A 463 -2.38 -34.91 5.80
C GLU A 463 -1.53 -33.69 6.16
N LEU A 464 -2.08 -32.50 5.94
CA LEU A 464 -1.45 -31.24 6.32
C LEU A 464 -1.40 -31.14 7.83
N LYS A 465 -0.18 -31.00 8.37
CA LYS A 465 -0.03 -30.64 9.78
C LYS A 465 -0.56 -29.25 10.03
N SER A 466 -0.97 -29.02 11.28
CA SER A 466 -1.43 -27.71 11.68
C SER A 466 -0.35 -26.67 11.34
N ILE A 467 -0.74 -25.60 10.65
CA ILE A 467 0.06 -24.37 10.46
C ILE A 467 0.80 -23.92 11.76
N ARG A 468 0.25 -24.28 12.92
CA ARG A 468 0.74 -23.88 14.23
C ARG A 468 1.84 -24.80 14.77
N GLU A 469 2.00 -26.00 14.22
CA GLU A 469 3.11 -26.94 14.47
C GLU A 469 4.25 -26.60 13.51
N VAL A 470 5.40 -26.16 14.05
CA VAL A 470 6.49 -25.55 13.25
C VAL A 470 7.58 -26.54 12.92
N GLU A 471 7.68 -27.61 13.69
CA GLU A 471 8.77 -28.57 13.55
C GLU A 471 8.22 -29.81 12.85
N PRO A 472 8.84 -30.22 11.72
CA PRO A 472 8.48 -31.46 11.06
C PRO A 472 8.82 -32.66 11.96
N ASP A 473 8.00 -33.69 11.89
CA ASP A 473 8.41 -35.04 12.29
C ASP A 473 9.33 -35.64 11.22
N GLU A 474 10.01 -36.75 11.54
CA GLU A 474 10.95 -37.42 10.64
C GLU A 474 10.34 -37.79 9.28
N ASP A 475 9.03 -38.07 9.24
CA ASP A 475 8.28 -38.48 8.05
C ASP A 475 7.49 -37.35 7.39
N ASP A 476 7.75 -36.09 7.74
CA ASP A 476 7.09 -34.96 7.09
C ASP A 476 7.84 -34.46 5.86
N VAL A 477 7.08 -33.99 4.88
CA VAL A 477 7.59 -33.29 3.71
C VAL A 477 7.10 -31.85 3.71
N SER A 478 8.00 -30.93 3.34
CA SER A 478 7.64 -29.53 3.13
C SER A 478 6.70 -29.44 1.93
N VAL A 479 5.56 -28.77 2.12
CA VAL A 479 4.57 -28.51 1.06
C VAL A 479 4.53 -27.03 0.65
N GLY A 480 5.48 -26.24 1.16
CA GLY A 480 5.63 -24.83 0.81
C GLY A 480 5.58 -23.90 2.02
N TRP A 481 5.51 -22.60 1.74
CA TRP A 481 5.54 -21.55 2.76
C TRP A 481 4.20 -20.84 2.85
N HIS A 482 3.83 -20.46 4.07
CA HIS A 482 2.67 -19.61 4.34
C HIS A 482 3.06 -18.43 5.21
N VAL A 483 2.32 -17.33 5.04
CA VAL A 483 2.52 -16.12 5.80
C VAL A 483 1.22 -15.55 6.32
N MET A 484 1.30 -15.04 7.54
CA MET A 484 0.21 -14.35 8.22
C MET A 484 0.69 -13.01 8.79
N ALA A 485 -0.25 -12.17 9.19
CA ALA A 485 0.04 -10.89 9.85
C ALA A 485 -0.28 -10.98 11.35
N GLN A 486 0.55 -10.37 12.18
CA GLN A 486 0.26 -10.06 13.58
C GLN A 486 0.04 -8.56 13.67
N ILE A 487 -1.14 -8.13 14.16
CA ILE A 487 -1.53 -6.71 14.20
C ILE A 487 -1.98 -6.34 15.60
N LYS A 488 -1.46 -5.24 16.12
CA LYS A 488 -1.85 -4.66 17.41
C LYS A 488 -3.22 -4.02 17.28
N THR A 489 -4.11 -4.36 18.20
CA THR A 489 -5.48 -3.87 18.28
C THR A 489 -5.71 -3.25 19.66
N THR A 490 -6.89 -2.67 19.86
CA THR A 490 -7.35 -2.21 21.18
C THR A 490 -7.41 -3.32 22.24
N SER A 491 -7.46 -4.60 21.83
CA SER A 491 -7.52 -5.77 22.73
C SER A 491 -6.19 -6.56 22.79
N GLY A 492 -5.10 -6.03 22.23
CA GLY A 492 -3.81 -6.71 22.12
C GLY A 492 -3.48 -7.15 20.70
N TYR A 493 -2.45 -7.98 20.53
CA TYR A 493 -2.09 -8.50 19.21
C TYR A 493 -3.09 -9.55 18.75
N MET A 494 -3.40 -9.53 17.45
CA MET A 494 -4.26 -10.50 16.78
C MET A 494 -3.57 -11.04 15.53
N GLU A 495 -3.79 -12.33 15.29
CA GLU A 495 -3.26 -13.07 14.14
C GLU A 495 -4.30 -13.01 13.01
N VAL A 496 -3.92 -12.41 11.88
CA VAL A 496 -4.72 -12.39 10.66
C VAL A 496 -4.16 -13.42 9.70
N ASN A 497 -4.91 -14.50 9.51
CA ASN A 497 -4.56 -15.57 8.60
C ASN A 497 -5.68 -15.76 7.58
N ASN A 498 -5.38 -15.44 6.32
CA ASN A 498 -6.37 -15.33 5.25
C ASN A 498 -7.53 -14.44 5.67
N HIS A 499 -8.76 -14.95 5.57
CA HIS A 499 -9.99 -14.22 5.87
C HIS A 499 -10.31 -14.16 7.36
N GLN A 500 -9.60 -14.93 8.19
CA GLN A 500 -9.90 -15.14 9.60
C GLN A 500 -8.96 -14.34 10.49
N VAL A 501 -9.48 -13.96 11.65
CA VAL A 501 -8.76 -13.25 12.71
C VAL A 501 -8.81 -14.09 13.98
N PHE A 502 -7.65 -14.33 14.58
CA PHE A 502 -7.47 -15.22 15.72
C PHE A 502 -6.77 -14.52 16.86
N LYS A 503 -7.05 -14.98 18.08
CA LYS A 503 -6.17 -14.69 19.21
C LYS A 503 -4.83 -15.41 18.99
N PRO A 504 -3.67 -14.74 19.17
CA PRO A 504 -2.39 -15.40 18.95
C PRO A 504 -2.19 -16.51 19.97
N LYS A 505 -1.87 -17.73 19.51
CA LYS A 505 -1.54 -18.86 20.41
C LYS A 505 -0.13 -18.76 21.00
N ARG A 506 0.76 -17.97 20.38
CA ARG A 506 2.14 -17.76 20.83
C ARG A 506 2.65 -16.39 20.43
N ALA A 507 3.66 -15.92 21.15
CA ALA A 507 4.43 -14.75 20.77
C ALA A 507 5.52 -15.13 19.76
N TYR A 508 5.63 -14.35 18.69
CA TYR A 508 6.69 -14.47 17.70
C TYR A 508 7.71 -13.34 17.93
N SER A 509 8.53 -13.50 18.96
CA SER A 509 9.50 -12.48 19.39
C SER A 509 10.80 -12.46 18.60
N LYS A 510 10.99 -13.37 17.63
CA LYS A 510 12.22 -13.52 16.85
C LYS A 510 11.96 -13.41 15.36
N CYS A 511 12.86 -12.73 14.66
CA CYS A 511 12.88 -12.60 13.22
C CYS A 511 13.00 -13.96 12.55
N ARG A 512 12.20 -14.18 11.52
CA ARG A 512 12.38 -15.24 10.54
C ARG A 512 12.77 -14.62 9.20
N PRO A 513 13.26 -15.38 8.21
CA PRO A 513 13.45 -14.86 6.86
C PRO A 513 12.16 -14.25 6.30
N ASN A 514 12.29 -13.21 5.48
CA ASN A 514 11.19 -12.51 4.81
C ASN A 514 10.15 -11.88 5.75
N ASN A 515 10.51 -11.61 7.01
CA ASN A 515 9.63 -10.88 7.92
C ASN A 515 9.56 -9.41 7.49
N LEU A 516 8.35 -8.88 7.47
CA LEU A 516 8.06 -7.46 7.32
C LEU A 516 7.59 -6.95 8.68
N ILE A 517 8.29 -5.98 9.27
CA ILE A 517 8.06 -5.55 10.66
C ILE A 517 7.80 -4.06 10.66
N PHE A 518 6.65 -3.66 11.21
CA PHE A 518 6.18 -2.28 11.16
C PHE A 518 6.19 -1.62 12.54
N TYR A 519 6.85 -0.47 12.59
CA TYR A 519 6.97 0.41 13.73
C TYR A 519 6.41 1.78 13.36
N ILE A 520 5.62 2.38 14.25
CA ILE A 520 5.09 3.74 14.08
C ILE A 520 5.70 4.66 15.13
N SER A 521 5.96 5.92 14.75
CA SER A 521 6.41 6.94 15.70
C SER A 521 5.48 6.96 16.92
N GLU A 522 6.04 6.92 18.13
CA GLU A 522 5.23 6.81 19.35
C GLU A 522 4.18 7.92 19.47
N GLU A 523 4.52 9.14 19.05
CA GLU A 523 3.66 10.32 19.04
C GLU A 523 2.50 10.24 18.02
N LYS A 524 2.58 9.31 17.06
CA LYS A 524 1.60 9.13 15.97
C LYS A 524 0.79 7.84 16.09
N LEU A 525 1.01 7.01 17.12
CA LEU A 525 0.19 5.83 17.37
C LEU A 525 -1.12 6.23 18.07
N ASP A 526 -2.02 6.84 17.31
CA ASP A 526 -3.26 7.42 17.82
C ASP A 526 -4.50 6.56 17.50
N PHE A 527 -4.41 5.71 16.47
CA PHE A 527 -5.44 4.74 16.10
C PHE A 527 -4.96 3.30 16.28
N LEU A 528 -5.82 2.46 16.87
CA LEU A 528 -5.71 1.00 16.83
C LEU A 528 -7.04 0.41 16.34
N PRO A 529 -7.00 -0.60 15.45
CA PRO A 529 -8.22 -1.23 14.97
C PRO A 529 -8.97 -1.91 16.12
N LYS A 530 -10.30 -1.92 16.03
CA LYS A 530 -11.18 -2.66 16.94
C LYS A 530 -11.35 -4.09 16.44
N LEU A 531 -11.68 -5.00 17.37
CA LEU A 531 -12.12 -6.33 16.99
C LEU A 531 -13.63 -6.36 16.81
N GLY A 532 -14.08 -7.10 15.80
CA GLY A 532 -15.48 -7.48 15.69
C GLY A 532 -15.81 -8.59 16.69
N ASN A 533 -17.09 -8.97 16.76
CA ASN A 533 -17.58 -10.03 17.67
C ASN A 533 -17.21 -11.46 17.22
N TYR A 534 -16.39 -11.60 16.18
CA TYR A 534 -16.10 -12.86 15.50
C TYR A 534 -14.59 -13.01 15.36
N TYR A 535 -13.95 -13.43 16.45
CA TYR A 535 -12.61 -13.97 16.43
C TYR A 535 -12.68 -15.40 16.95
N LEU A 536 -11.86 -16.28 16.39
CA LEU A 536 -11.84 -17.68 16.78
C LEU A 536 -10.80 -17.86 17.88
N ASP A 537 -11.24 -18.31 19.06
CA ASP A 537 -10.36 -18.68 20.18
C ASP A 537 -9.61 -19.98 19.88
N GLU A 538 -10.28 -20.95 19.25
CA GLU A 538 -9.71 -22.26 18.91
C GLU A 538 -10.29 -22.83 17.62
N ALA A 539 -9.48 -22.85 16.57
CA ALA A 539 -9.65 -23.80 15.48
C ALA A 539 -8.27 -24.32 15.07
N ASN A 540 -8.17 -25.62 14.82
CA ASN A 540 -7.04 -26.18 14.10
C ASN A 540 -7.06 -25.56 12.69
N LEU A 541 -6.04 -24.76 12.38
CA LEU A 541 -5.84 -24.17 11.06
C LEU A 541 -5.44 -25.29 10.09
N LEU A 542 -6.42 -25.99 9.55
CA LEU A 542 -6.24 -26.80 8.35
C LEU A 542 -6.27 -25.83 7.16
N LEU A 543 -5.21 -25.80 6.37
CA LEU A 543 -5.29 -25.14 5.07
C LEU A 543 -6.21 -26.00 4.20
N ASN A 544 -7.31 -25.42 3.70
CA ASN A 544 -7.89 -25.90 2.45
C ASN A 544 -6.96 -25.44 1.31
N VAL A 545 -5.77 -26.04 1.19
CA VAL A 545 -4.98 -25.92 -0.05
C VAL A 545 -5.62 -26.90 -1.02
N ALA A 546 -6.14 -26.42 -2.14
CA ALA A 546 -6.35 -27.32 -3.27
C ALA A 546 -5.00 -27.98 -3.59
N PRO A 547 -4.91 -29.31 -3.74
CA PRO A 547 -3.64 -29.97 -4.00
C PRO A 547 -3.00 -29.33 -5.23
N ALA A 548 -1.86 -28.68 -5.06
CA ALA A 548 -1.02 -28.29 -6.16
C ALA A 548 -0.43 -29.59 -6.72
N GLU A 549 -0.89 -30.01 -7.89
CA GLU A 549 -0.15 -31.00 -8.67
C GLU A 549 1.21 -30.40 -9.00
N ASP A 550 2.25 -31.01 -8.40
CA ASP A 550 3.67 -30.83 -8.66
C ASP A 550 4.35 -29.54 -8.12
N PRO A 551 5.12 -29.60 -7.01
CA PRO A 551 5.90 -28.48 -6.53
C PRO A 551 7.20 -28.38 -7.34
N GLY A 552 7.11 -27.78 -8.53
CA GLY A 552 8.29 -27.32 -9.26
C GLY A 552 9.07 -26.34 -8.39
N VAL A 553 10.25 -26.75 -7.90
CA VAL A 553 11.22 -25.90 -7.22
C VAL A 553 11.67 -24.81 -8.19
N VAL A 554 11.05 -23.63 -8.11
CA VAL A 554 11.57 -22.45 -8.81
C VAL A 554 12.74 -21.92 -7.98
N ILE A 555 13.95 -22.25 -8.43
CA ILE A 555 15.17 -21.57 -8.00
C ILE A 555 15.09 -20.15 -8.57
N TRP A 556 14.81 -19.18 -7.71
CA TRP A 556 14.94 -17.77 -8.04
C TRP A 556 16.42 -17.41 -8.05
N ASP A 557 16.94 -17.04 -9.23
CA ASP A 557 18.22 -16.32 -9.31
C ASP A 557 18.03 -14.95 -8.65
N ILE A 558 18.86 -14.69 -7.63
CA ILE A 558 18.91 -13.46 -6.82
C ILE A 558 19.65 -12.36 -7.57
#